data_AF-A0A1B7X3C9-F1
#
_entry.id   AF-A0A1B7X3C9-F1
#
_cell.length_a   1.000
_cell.length_b   1.000
_cell.length_c   1.000
_cell.angle_alpha   90.00
_cell.angle_beta   90.00
_cell.angle_gamma   90.00
#
_symmetry.space_group_name_H-M   'P 1'
#
loop_
_entity.id
_entity.type
_entity.pdbx_description
1 polymer ?
#
loop_
_entity_poly.entity_id
_entity_poly.type
_entity_poly.pdbx_seq_one_letter_code
_entity_poly.pdbx_strand_id
1 'polypeptide(L)'
;MRNQLLRDSDVMSMNWGLELRVPFVDKNLLEAVAPIPSNIRLAQGKKLLTQAITEIPDWVINRPKKGFSFPFESWMNSEFGDYFDNVHQNLNIPLNIPLKPWYRRWSLAILHHWWEQINL
;
A
#
# COMPACT_ATOMS: atom_id res chain seq x y z
N MET A 1 0.59 -6.11 -4.16
CA MET A 1 1.04 -4.81 -4.65
C MET A 1 2.48 -4.89 -5.13
N ARG A 2 2.73 -5.41 -6.34
CA ARG A 2 4.06 -5.31 -6.98
C ARG A 2 4.06 -4.02 -7.81
N ASN A 3 5.08 -3.19 -7.63
CA ASN A 3 5.30 -1.96 -8.41
C ASN A 3 4.18 -0.90 -8.36
N GLN A 4 3.40 -0.83 -7.27
CA GLN A 4 2.30 0.13 -7.13
C GLN A 4 2.66 1.36 -6.28
N LEU A 5 3.53 1.20 -5.27
CA LEU A 5 3.78 2.24 -4.27
C LEU A 5 4.30 3.56 -4.86
N LEU A 6 5.22 3.50 -5.82
CA LEU A 6 5.78 4.71 -6.42
C LEU A 6 4.71 5.48 -7.20
N ARG A 7 3.99 4.78 -8.10
CA ARG A 7 2.90 5.35 -8.88
C ARG A 7 1.79 5.92 -8.00
N ASP A 8 1.33 5.15 -7.02
CA ASP A 8 0.20 5.55 -6.20
C ASP A 8 0.59 6.73 -5.30
N SER A 9 1.81 6.75 -4.74
CA SER A 9 2.28 7.88 -3.93
C SER A 9 2.42 9.16 -4.77
N ASP A 10 2.96 9.05 -5.98
CA ASP A 10 3.13 10.15 -6.92
C ASP A 10 1.78 10.76 -7.32
N VAL A 11 0.87 9.95 -7.88
CA VAL A 11 -0.47 10.39 -8.31
C VAL A 11 -1.24 11.03 -7.16
N MET A 12 -1.21 10.42 -5.97
CA MET A 12 -1.91 10.96 -4.81
C MET A 12 -1.29 12.28 -4.34
N SER A 13 0.04 12.40 -4.28
CA SER A 13 0.69 13.64 -3.88
C SER A 13 0.41 14.80 -4.84
N MET A 14 0.53 14.54 -6.15
CA MET A 14 0.30 15.54 -7.19
C MET A 14 -1.16 16.01 -7.25
N ASN A 15 -2.13 15.13 -6.97
CA ASN A 15 -3.54 15.51 -6.88
C ASN A 15 -3.80 16.60 -5.81
N TRP A 16 -2.91 16.72 -4.82
CA TRP A 16 -2.97 17.73 -3.77
C TRP A 16 -1.87 18.80 -3.90
N GLY A 17 -1.19 18.87 -5.05
CA GLY A 17 -0.13 19.84 -5.30
C GLY A 17 1.13 19.65 -4.43
N LEU A 18 1.34 18.44 -3.89
CA LEU A 18 2.49 18.11 -3.05
C LEU A 18 3.57 17.40 -3.87
N GLU A 19 4.82 17.83 -3.72
CA GLU A 19 5.99 17.13 -4.27
C GLU A 19 6.46 16.05 -3.28
N LEU A 20 6.22 14.77 -3.62
CA LEU A 20 6.73 13.65 -2.83
C LEU A 20 8.15 13.28 -3.29
N ARG A 21 9.09 13.20 -2.35
CA ARG A 21 10.47 12.77 -2.62
C ARG A 21 10.72 11.34 -2.16
N VAL A 22 11.55 10.62 -2.91
CA VAL A 22 11.93 9.23 -2.66
C VAL A 22 13.46 9.08 -2.48
N PRO A 23 14.03 9.44 -1.31
CA PRO A 23 15.48 9.53 -1.11
C PRO A 23 16.27 8.24 -1.38
N PHE A 24 15.61 7.08 -1.27
CA PHE A 24 16.23 5.78 -1.55
C PHE A 24 16.28 5.43 -3.04
N VAL A 25 15.61 6.20 -3.91
CA VAL A 25 15.67 6.10 -5.37
C VAL A 25 16.57 7.22 -5.89
N ASP A 26 17.78 7.30 -5.34
CA ASP A 26 18.76 8.33 -5.66
C ASP A 26 19.98 7.74 -6.38
N LYS A 27 20.49 8.46 -7.37
CA LYS A 27 21.63 8.04 -8.18
C LYS A 27 22.92 8.00 -7.35
N ASN A 28 23.19 9.03 -6.57
CA ASN A 28 24.44 9.13 -5.81
C ASN A 28 24.49 8.05 -4.72
N LEU A 29 23.35 7.78 -4.08
CA LEU A 29 23.21 6.67 -3.14
C LEU A 29 23.50 5.33 -3.83
N LEU A 30 22.91 5.09 -5.01
CA LEU A 30 23.15 3.86 -5.76
C LEU A 30 24.62 3.68 -6.12
N GLU A 31 25.27 4.74 -6.62
CA GLU A 31 26.69 4.74 -6.97
C GLU A 31 27.59 4.51 -5.74
N ALA A 32 27.24 5.08 -4.59
CA ALA A 32 27.99 4.88 -3.34
C ALA A 32 27.90 3.44 -2.80
N VAL A 33 26.74 2.77 -2.94
CA VAL A 33 26.55 1.40 -2.45
C VAL A 33 26.93 0.33 -3.48
N ALA A 34 27.06 0.68 -4.76
CA ALA A 34 27.35 -0.27 -5.84
C ALA A 34 28.67 -1.06 -5.67
N PRO A 35 29.77 -0.47 -5.18
CA PRO A 35 31.03 -1.18 -4.95
C PRO A 35 30.99 -2.20 -3.81
N ILE A 36 29.97 -2.14 -2.94
CA ILE A 36 29.86 -3.04 -1.78
C ILE A 36 29.63 -4.49 -2.28
N PRO A 37 30.41 -5.49 -1.80
CA PRO A 37 30.24 -6.88 -2.17
C PRO A 37 28.78 -7.34 -2.06
N SER A 38 28.31 -8.09 -3.06
CA SER A 38 26.90 -8.50 -3.17
C SER A 38 26.41 -9.30 -1.98
N ASN A 39 27.25 -10.15 -1.39
CA ASN A 39 26.96 -10.91 -0.17
C ASN A 39 26.68 -10.02 1.05
N ILE A 40 27.23 -8.80 1.08
CA ILE A 40 26.96 -7.79 2.12
C ILE A 40 25.73 -6.97 1.75
N ARG A 41 25.69 -6.42 0.52
CA ARG A 41 24.60 -5.55 0.05
C ARG A 41 23.24 -6.26 -0.02
N LEU A 42 23.24 -7.56 -0.34
CA LEU A 42 22.05 -8.40 -0.46
C LEU A 42 21.88 -9.37 0.73
N ALA A 43 22.60 -9.14 1.83
CA ALA A 43 22.39 -9.90 3.05
C ALA A 43 20.92 -9.83 3.49
N GLN A 44 20.45 -10.89 4.15
CA GLN A 44 19.06 -11.00 4.58
C GLN A 44 18.61 -9.78 5.42
N GLY A 45 17.47 -9.20 5.05
CA GLY A 45 16.90 -8.05 5.73
C GLY A 45 17.43 -6.72 5.22
N LYS A 46 17.59 -5.75 6.12
CA LYS A 46 18.11 -4.40 5.80
C LYS A 46 19.40 -4.11 6.58
N LYS A 47 20.25 -5.13 6.80
CA LYS A 47 21.40 -5.06 7.72
C LYS A 47 22.36 -3.91 7.42
N LEU A 48 22.71 -3.72 6.15
CA LEU A 48 23.59 -2.63 5.72
C LEU A 48 23.02 -1.25 6.11
N LEU A 49 21.71 -1.05 5.93
CA LEU A 49 21.03 0.20 6.30
C LEU A 49 20.98 0.37 7.82
N THR A 50 20.65 -0.68 8.58
CA THR A 50 20.55 -0.58 10.04
C THR A 50 21.91 -0.43 10.72
N GLN A 51 22.99 -0.92 10.10
CA GLN A 51 24.35 -0.72 10.58
C GLN A 51 24.90 0.69 10.27
N ALA A 52 24.39 1.32 9.20
CA ALA A 52 24.79 2.66 8.81
C ALA A 52 24.18 3.78 9.65
N ILE A 53 23.18 3.49 10.49
CA ILE A 53 22.46 4.46 11.32
C ILE A 53 22.45 3.97 12.77
N THR A 54 23.19 4.65 13.64
CA THR A 54 23.37 4.22 15.05
C THR A 54 22.38 4.89 16.00
N GLU A 55 21.68 5.93 15.57
CA GLU A 55 20.80 6.76 16.39
C GLU A 55 19.35 6.24 16.46
N ILE A 56 19.03 5.17 15.72
CA ILE A 56 17.67 4.60 15.69
C ILE A 56 17.43 3.71 16.91
N PRO A 57 16.31 3.88 17.64
CA PRO A 57 15.99 3.02 18.78
C PRO A 57 15.88 1.54 18.42
N ASP A 58 16.30 0.67 19.34
CA ASP A 58 16.28 -0.79 19.17
C ASP A 58 14.91 -1.35 18.78
N TRP A 59 13.83 -0.76 19.31
CA TRP A 59 12.48 -1.21 18.99
C TRP A 59 12.08 -0.96 17.53
N VAL A 60 12.71 0.02 16.85
CA VAL A 60 12.52 0.26 15.41
C VAL A 60 13.34 -0.73 14.59
N ILE A 61 14.61 -0.95 14.97
CA ILE A 61 15.54 -1.84 14.27
C ILE A 61 15.04 -3.28 14.31
N ASN A 62 14.54 -3.72 15.46
CA ASN A 62 14.09 -5.09 15.69
C ASN A 62 12.63 -5.34 15.25
N ARG A 63 11.97 -4.34 14.66
CA ARG A 63 10.57 -4.46 14.23
C ARG A 63 10.47 -5.45 13.06
N PRO A 64 9.51 -6.41 13.08
CA PRO A 64 9.29 -7.30 11.95
C PRO A 64 8.88 -6.51 10.70
N LYS A 65 9.28 -7.01 9.53
CA LYS A 65 8.93 -6.42 8.23
C LYS A 65 7.41 -6.37 8.10
N LYS A 66 6.85 -5.16 8.05
CA LYS A 66 5.45 -4.92 7.73
C LYS A 66 5.33 -4.41 6.31
N GLY A 67 4.38 -4.96 5.55
CA GLY A 67 4.01 -4.39 4.26
C GLY A 67 3.31 -3.04 4.43
N PHE A 68 3.19 -2.30 3.35
CA PHE A 68 2.23 -1.20 3.29
C PHE A 68 0.84 -1.82 3.23
N SER A 69 0.01 -1.54 4.22
CA SER A 69 -1.38 -1.99 4.28
C SER A 69 -2.22 -0.81 4.73
N PHE A 70 -3.20 -0.43 3.92
CA PHE A 70 -4.23 0.50 4.35
C PHE A 70 -5.24 -0.26 5.23
N PRO A 71 -5.85 0.40 6.22
CA PRO A 71 -6.83 -0.22 7.12
C PRO A 71 -8.20 -0.37 6.46
N PHE A 72 -8.24 -0.72 5.17
CA PHE A 72 -9.47 -0.80 4.36
C PHE A 72 -10.50 -1.72 5.00
N GLU A 73 -10.10 -2.90 5.48
CA GLU A 73 -11.00 -3.84 6.14
C GLU A 73 -11.62 -3.26 7.41
N SER A 74 -10.84 -2.52 8.21
CA SER A 74 -11.35 -1.85 9.41
C SER A 74 -12.37 -0.79 9.02
N TRP A 75 -12.03 0.10 8.09
CA TRP A 75 -12.90 1.17 7.61
C TRP A 75 -14.21 0.62 7.03
N MET A 76 -14.12 -0.45 6.25
CA MET A 76 -15.26 -1.18 5.68
C MET A 76 -16.15 -1.86 6.71
N ASN A 77 -15.64 -2.15 7.90
CA ASN A 77 -16.40 -2.79 8.97
C ASN A 77 -16.84 -1.79 10.05
N SER A 78 -16.41 -0.53 9.95
CA SER A 78 -16.77 0.54 10.89
C SER A 78 -17.36 1.74 10.15
N GLU A 79 -16.56 2.76 9.90
CA GLU A 79 -16.97 4.09 9.42
C GLU A 79 -17.78 4.05 8.12
N PHE A 80 -17.52 3.08 7.25
CA PHE A 80 -18.19 2.94 5.96
C PHE A 80 -19.06 1.69 5.85
N GLY A 81 -19.33 0.99 6.97
CA GLY A 81 -20.08 -0.27 6.97
C GLY A 81 -21.39 -0.19 6.19
N ASP A 82 -22.21 0.81 6.51
CA ASP A 82 -23.53 1.03 5.91
C ASP A 82 -23.48 1.15 4.38
N TYR A 83 -22.46 1.84 3.85
CA TYR A 83 -22.28 1.99 2.40
C TYR A 83 -22.01 0.64 1.72
N PHE A 84 -21.12 -0.17 2.30
CA PHE A 84 -20.78 -1.47 1.73
C PHE A 84 -21.93 -2.48 1.86
N ASP A 85 -22.71 -2.40 2.94
CA ASP A 85 -23.90 -3.23 3.12
C ASP A 85 -25.00 -2.87 2.12
N ASN A 86 -25.20 -1.58 1.83
CA ASN A 86 -26.12 -1.13 0.80
C ASN A 86 -25.72 -1.63 -0.59
N VAL A 87 -24.43 -1.50 -0.96
CA VAL A 87 -23.91 -2.05 -2.23
C VAL A 87 -24.17 -3.55 -2.34
N HIS A 88 -23.96 -4.31 -1.27
CA HIS A 88 -24.21 -5.75 -1.27
C HIS A 88 -25.69 -6.10 -1.50
N GLN A 89 -26.60 -5.32 -0.95
CA GLN A 89 -28.05 -5.51 -1.12
C GLN A 89 -28.51 -5.17 -2.55
N ASN A 90 -27.96 -4.11 -3.15
CA ASN A 90 -28.38 -3.64 -4.49
C ASN A 90 -27.88 -4.53 -5.63
N LEU A 91 -26.69 -5.12 -5.53
CA LEU A 91 -26.04 -5.82 -6.64
C LEU A 91 -26.50 -7.27 -6.87
N ASN A 92 -27.46 -7.78 -6.09
CA ASN A 92 -27.98 -9.16 -6.14
C ASN A 92 -26.88 -10.21 -6.41
N ILE A 93 -25.83 -10.16 -5.58
CA ILE A 93 -24.57 -10.88 -5.80
C ILE A 93 -24.80 -12.39 -5.68
N PRO A 94 -24.37 -13.21 -6.66
CA PRO A 94 -24.46 -14.66 -6.57
C PRO A 94 -23.82 -15.23 -5.29
N LEU A 95 -24.54 -16.11 -4.59
CA LEU A 95 -24.13 -16.70 -3.30
C LEU A 95 -22.78 -17.46 -3.35
N ASN A 96 -22.33 -17.84 -4.54
CA ASN A 96 -21.06 -18.55 -4.74
C ASN A 96 -19.83 -17.61 -4.79
N ILE A 97 -20.00 -16.29 -4.65
CA ILE A 97 -18.90 -15.33 -4.66
C ILE A 97 -18.50 -14.97 -3.21
N PRO A 98 -17.34 -15.41 -2.71
CA PRO A 98 -16.92 -15.09 -1.34
C PRO A 98 -16.51 -13.61 -1.24
N LEU A 99 -17.16 -12.86 -0.34
CA LEU A 99 -16.89 -11.44 -0.08
C LEU A 99 -16.01 -11.20 1.15
N LYS A 100 -15.47 -12.25 1.77
CA LYS A 100 -14.61 -12.14 2.95
C LYS A 100 -13.38 -11.23 2.74
N PRO A 101 -12.66 -11.29 1.61
CA PRO A 101 -11.53 -10.39 1.40
C PRO A 101 -11.99 -8.96 1.08
N TRP A 102 -11.45 -7.97 1.80
CA TRP A 102 -11.79 -6.55 1.66
C TRP A 102 -11.75 -6.05 0.21
N TYR A 103 -10.78 -6.51 -0.59
CA TYR A 103 -10.59 -6.03 -1.96
C TYR A 103 -11.73 -6.43 -2.89
N ARG A 104 -12.44 -7.53 -2.61
CA ARG A 104 -13.60 -7.96 -3.42
C ARG A 104 -14.80 -7.06 -3.17
N ARG A 105 -15.06 -6.76 -1.90
CA ARG A 105 -16.07 -5.78 -1.49
C ARG A 105 -15.79 -4.41 -2.09
N TRP A 106 -14.52 -3.99 -2.04
CA TRP A 106 -14.07 -2.75 -2.67
C TRP A 106 -14.32 -2.73 -4.18
N SER A 107 -13.93 -3.78 -4.91
CA SER A 107 -14.20 -3.86 -6.36
C SER A 107 -15.69 -3.73 -6.70
N LEU A 108 -16.58 -4.33 -5.90
CA LEU A 108 -18.01 -4.23 -6.11
C LEU A 108 -18.55 -2.84 -5.82
N ALA A 109 -18.07 -2.19 -4.76
CA ALA A 109 -18.42 -0.80 -4.46
C ALA A 109 -18.01 0.15 -5.59
N ILE A 110 -16.79 -0.01 -6.13
CA ILE A 110 -16.34 0.78 -7.28
C ILE A 110 -17.18 0.49 -8.52
N LEU A 111 -17.54 -0.78 -8.78
CA LEU A 111 -18.41 -1.14 -9.89
C LEU A 111 -19.80 -0.52 -9.73
N HIS A 112 -20.41 -0.59 -8.55
CA HIS A 112 -21.71 0.02 -8.25
C HIS A 112 -21.65 1.53 -8.45
N HIS A 113 -20.65 2.19 -7.86
CA HIS A 113 -20.46 3.63 -8.01
C HIS A 113 -20.31 4.02 -9.48
N TRP A 114 -19.49 3.29 -10.24
CA TRP A 114 -19.36 3.54 -11.67
C TRP A 114 -20.70 3.35 -12.39
N TRP A 115 -21.42 2.25 -12.12
CA TRP A 115 -22.74 1.97 -12.70
C TRP A 115 -23.76 3.09 -12.45
N GLU A 116 -23.78 3.67 -11.26
CA GLU A 116 -24.63 4.82 -10.94
C GLU A 116 -24.25 6.07 -11.73
N GLN A 117 -22.97 6.29 -12.04
CA GLN A 117 -22.50 7.45 -12.81
C GLN A 117 -22.83 7.36 -14.30
N ILE A 118 -22.84 6.15 -14.88
CA ILE A 118 -23.14 5.93 -16.31
C ILE A 118 -24.61 5.68 -16.64
N ASN A 119 -25.46 5.35 -15.66
CA ASN A 119 -26.91 5.17 -15.87
C ASN A 119 -27.72 6.45 -15.59
N LEU A 120 -27.15 7.62 -15.92
CA LEU A 120 -27.92 8.82 -16.24
C LEU A 120 -28.56 8.67 -17.63
#